data_AF-A0A437BYW2-F1
#
_entry.id   AF-A0A437BYW2-F1
#
_cell.length_a   1.000
_cell.length_b   1.000
_cell.length_c   1.000
_cell.angle_alpha   90.00
_cell.angle_beta   90.00
_cell.angle_gamma   90.00
#
_symmetry.space_group_name_H-M   'P 1'
#
loop_
_entity.id
_entity.type
_entity.pdbx_description
1 polymer ?
#
loop_
_entity_poly.entity_id
_entity_poly.type
_entity_poly.pdbx_seq_one_letter_code
_entity_poly.pdbx_strand_id
1 'polypeptide(L)'
;MFSPAIRYGLHQRGGAAEWWAHAEFLTEESKQGAASTAPTSEEDLCPICYAHSISAIFKPCSHKSCKACINQHLMNKKDCFFCKATITGVEDYSKPASS
;
A
#
# COMPACT_ATOMS: atom_id res chain seq x y z
N MET A 1 8.46 -17.54 -61.12
CA MET A 1 8.79 -16.54 -60.08
C MET A 1 8.10 -16.98 -58.81
N PHE A 2 8.91 -17.55 -57.91
CA PHE A 2 8.74 -17.80 -56.48
C PHE A 2 7.34 -17.95 -55.85
N SER A 3 7.05 -19.21 -55.53
CA SER A 3 6.91 -19.74 -54.15
C SER A 3 5.82 -19.24 -53.19
N PRO A 4 5.38 -20.13 -52.27
CA PRO A 4 4.18 -19.99 -51.45
C PRO A 4 4.47 -19.17 -50.17
N ALA A 5 3.67 -18.15 -49.91
CA ALA A 5 3.70 -17.40 -48.66
C ALA A 5 2.62 -17.89 -47.69
N ILE A 6 3.05 -18.82 -46.83
CA ILE A 6 2.83 -18.85 -45.38
C ILE A 6 1.38 -18.72 -44.87
N ARG A 7 0.91 -19.85 -44.34
CA ARG A 7 -0.19 -19.98 -43.38
C ARG A 7 0.15 -19.23 -42.08
N TYR A 8 -0.92 -18.73 -41.45
CA TYR A 8 -1.10 -18.28 -40.06
C TYR A 8 -0.69 -16.85 -39.69
N GLY A 9 -1.69 -16.10 -39.21
CA GLY A 9 -1.48 -15.03 -38.23
C GLY A 9 -2.17 -13.70 -38.53
N LEU A 10 -3.50 -13.64 -38.66
CA LEU A 10 -4.21 -12.38 -38.40
C LEU A 10 -5.46 -12.66 -37.57
N HIS A 11 -5.28 -12.55 -36.26
CA HIS A 11 -6.30 -12.63 -35.23
C HIS A 11 -7.31 -11.49 -35.47
N GLN A 12 -8.55 -11.88 -35.75
CA GLN A 12 -9.65 -10.96 -36.00
C GLN A 12 -10.20 -10.37 -34.68
N ARG A 13 -10.13 -9.03 -34.60
CA ARG A 13 -11.27 -8.11 -34.42
C ARG A 13 -12.08 -8.19 -33.11
N GLY A 14 -12.07 -7.06 -32.38
CA GLY A 14 -12.99 -6.72 -31.27
C GLY A 14 -12.36 -7.05 -29.91
N GLY A 15 -12.42 -6.24 -28.86
CA GLY A 15 -13.08 -4.99 -28.53
C GLY A 15 -12.58 -4.61 -27.12
N ALA A 16 -12.74 -3.35 -26.73
CA ALA A 16 -12.30 -2.85 -25.43
C ALA A 16 -12.99 -3.58 -24.25
N ALA A 17 -12.33 -4.55 -23.64
CA ALA A 17 -12.52 -5.00 -22.25
C ALA A 17 -11.60 -6.21 -21.95
N GLU A 18 -10.29 -6.01 -21.84
CA GLU A 18 -9.35 -7.07 -21.38
C GLU A 18 -8.71 -6.73 -20.04
N TRP A 19 -9.47 -6.13 -19.12
CA TRP A 19 -9.09 -6.10 -17.71
C TRP A 19 -10.05 -7.03 -16.97
N TRP A 20 -9.49 -8.03 -16.27
CA TRP A 20 -10.14 -8.98 -15.34
C TRP A 20 -10.57 -10.36 -15.88
N ALA A 21 -9.62 -11.16 -16.35
CA ALA A 21 -9.80 -12.61 -16.44
C ALA A 21 -9.44 -13.34 -15.12
N HIS A 22 -9.92 -12.87 -13.96
CA HIS A 22 -9.77 -13.56 -12.67
C HIS A 22 -10.96 -13.26 -11.74
N ALA A 23 -12.18 -13.52 -12.22
CA ALA A 23 -13.41 -13.23 -11.46
C ALA A 23 -14.47 -14.35 -11.50
N GLU A 24 -14.10 -15.62 -11.66
CA GLU A 24 -15.11 -16.69 -11.83
C GLU A 24 -14.88 -17.93 -10.95
N PHE A 25 -14.65 -17.71 -9.66
CA PHE A 25 -14.95 -18.73 -8.64
C PHE A 25 -15.60 -18.11 -7.40
N LEU A 26 -16.78 -17.54 -7.60
CA LEU A 26 -17.70 -17.25 -6.49
C LEU A 26 -19.05 -17.87 -6.89
N THR A 27 -19.20 -19.12 -6.48
CA THR A 27 -20.41 -19.94 -6.61
C THR A 27 -21.60 -19.27 -5.92
N GLU A 28 -22.68 -19.06 -6.66
CA GLU A 28 -24.07 -19.41 -6.30
C GLU A 28 -24.48 -19.35 -4.81
N GLU A 29 -24.31 -18.21 -4.13
CA GLU A 29 -25.13 -17.88 -2.94
C GLU A 29 -25.34 -16.36 -2.78
N SER A 30 -25.73 -15.71 -3.87
CA SER A 30 -26.03 -14.27 -3.89
C SER A 30 -27.28 -13.96 -3.07
N LYS A 31 -27.12 -13.55 -1.80
CA LYS A 31 -27.91 -12.47 -1.19
C LYS A 31 -27.33 -12.04 0.14
N GLN A 32 -26.33 -11.16 0.17
CA GLN A 32 -26.16 -10.09 1.19
C GLN A 32 -24.80 -9.40 1.03
N GLY A 33 -24.81 -8.07 0.94
CA GLY A 33 -23.65 -7.28 1.38
C GLY A 33 -22.80 -6.59 0.32
N ALA A 34 -23.37 -6.07 -0.77
CA ALA A 34 -22.71 -5.03 -1.56
C ALA A 34 -22.81 -3.67 -0.83
N ALA A 35 -21.98 -3.47 0.20
CA ALA A 35 -21.58 -2.17 0.74
C ALA A 35 -20.68 -2.37 1.96
N SER A 36 -19.37 -2.44 1.74
CA SER A 36 -18.33 -1.93 2.66
C SER A 36 -16.97 -2.35 2.10
N THR A 37 -16.46 -1.62 1.10
CA THR A 37 -15.02 -1.31 1.13
C THR A 37 -14.83 -0.36 2.31
N ALA A 38 -14.86 -0.91 3.52
CA ALA A 38 -14.38 -0.21 4.68
C ALA A 38 -12.92 0.17 4.38
N PRO A 39 -12.45 1.40 4.66
CA PRO A 39 -11.03 1.68 4.64
C PRO A 39 -10.40 0.69 5.59
N THR A 40 -9.70 -0.30 5.02
CA THR A 40 -8.87 -1.21 5.78
C THR A 40 -7.94 -0.33 6.60
N SER A 41 -7.92 -0.55 7.90
CA SER A 41 -7.17 0.22 8.91
C SER A 41 -5.65 0.07 8.76
N GLU A 42 -5.13 0.12 7.53
CA GLU A 42 -3.73 -0.05 7.16
C GLU A 42 -2.96 1.28 7.14
N GLU A 43 -3.67 2.40 6.98
CA GLU A 43 -3.10 3.75 6.99
C GLU A 43 -2.50 4.15 8.36
N ASP A 44 -2.88 3.46 9.43
CA ASP A 44 -2.41 3.73 10.80
C ASP A 44 -1.21 2.86 11.22
N LEU A 45 -0.81 1.91 10.38
CA LEU A 45 0.33 1.06 10.65
C LEU A 45 1.63 1.80 10.33
N CYS A 46 2.65 1.54 11.14
CA CYS A 46 3.97 2.08 10.92
C CYS A 46 4.53 1.57 9.59
N PRO A 47 4.83 2.46 8.62
CA PRO A 47 5.27 2.05 7.28
C PRO A 47 6.68 1.43 7.27
N ILE A 48 7.38 1.44 8.41
CA ILE A 48 8.71 0.82 8.55
C ILE A 48 8.58 -0.68 8.88
N CYS A 49 7.58 -1.07 9.66
CA CYS A 49 7.45 -2.44 10.17
C CYS A 49 6.13 -3.12 9.85
N TYR A 50 5.10 -2.38 9.42
CA TYR A 50 3.76 -2.87 9.12
C TYR A 50 3.10 -3.72 10.23
N ALA A 51 3.63 -3.69 11.46
CA ALA A 51 3.21 -4.55 12.57
C ALA A 51 2.63 -3.76 13.74
N HIS A 52 3.17 -2.56 14.00
CA HIS A 52 2.72 -1.69 15.08
C HIS A 52 2.11 -0.42 14.52
N SER A 53 1.15 0.16 15.24
CA SER A 53 0.59 1.45 14.89
C SER A 53 1.62 2.59 15.03
N ILE A 54 1.40 3.63 14.23
CA ILE A 54 2.14 4.89 14.33
C ILE A 54 1.91 5.49 15.73
N SER A 55 3.00 5.75 16.45
CA SER A 55 2.99 6.19 17.86
C SER A 55 4.05 7.25 18.19
N ALA A 56 4.81 7.70 17.19
CA ALA A 56 5.86 8.70 17.34
C ALA A 56 5.86 9.69 16.16
N ILE A 57 6.12 10.97 16.45
CA ILE A 57 6.36 12.05 15.48
C ILE A 57 7.78 12.60 15.68
N PHE A 58 8.49 12.86 14.58
CA PHE A 58 9.85 13.42 14.63
C PHE A 58 9.86 14.94 14.42
N LYS A 59 10.71 15.64 15.16
CA LYS A 59 10.99 17.07 14.96
C LYS A 59 12.33 17.30 14.26
N PRO A 60 12.44 18.30 13.38
CA PRO A 60 11.40 19.28 12.99
C PRO A 60 10.46 18.81 11.86
N CYS A 61 10.71 17.65 11.24
CA CYS A 61 10.11 17.27 9.96
C CYS A 61 8.69 16.66 10.00
N SER A 62 8.10 16.48 11.18
CA SER A 62 6.75 15.93 11.43
C SER A 62 6.41 14.56 10.84
N HIS A 63 7.39 13.81 10.32
CA HIS A 63 7.22 12.43 9.91
C HIS A 63 6.95 11.49 11.09
N LYS A 64 6.30 10.35 10.82
CA LYS A 64 5.77 9.46 11.86
C LYS A 64 6.19 8.00 11.70
N SER A 65 6.35 7.29 12.81
CA SER A 65 6.57 5.83 12.86
C SER A 65 6.11 5.22 14.18
N CYS A 66 6.36 3.92 14.38
CA CYS A 66 6.24 3.26 15.68
C CYS A 66 7.39 3.65 16.62
N LYS A 67 7.14 3.68 17.95
CA LYS A 67 8.17 3.95 18.97
C LYS A 67 9.33 2.95 18.97
N ALA A 68 9.05 1.65 18.81
CA ALA A 68 10.10 0.63 18.76
C ALA A 68 11.08 0.86 17.60
N CYS A 69 10.53 1.25 16.45
CA CYS A 69 11.26 1.50 15.20
C CYS A 69 12.23 2.68 15.37
N ILE A 70 11.74 3.82 15.89
CA ILE A 70 12.57 5.00 16.09
C ILE A 70 13.60 4.80 17.21
N ASN A 71 13.23 4.15 18.31
CA ASN A 71 14.17 3.89 19.40
C ASN A 71 15.35 3.03 18.94
N GLN A 72 15.10 2.00 18.13
CA GLN A 72 16.16 1.20 17.54
C GLN A 72 17.01 2.01 16.56
N HIS A 73 16.40 2.86 15.73
CA HIS A 73 17.13 3.67 14.76
C HIS A 73 18.08 4.66 15.43
N LEU A 74 17.61 5.34 16.49
CA LEU A 74 18.37 6.34 17.24
C LEU A 74 19.62 5.77 17.95
N MET A 75 19.71 4.45 18.12
CA MET A 75 20.94 3.80 18.61
C MET A 75 22.11 3.91 17.61
N ASN A 76 21.82 4.06 16.32
CA ASN A 76 22.83 4.05 15.25
C ASN A 76 22.84 5.32 14.40
N LYS A 77 21.67 5.93 14.18
CA LYS A 77 21.45 7.03 13.24
C LYS A 77 20.41 8.01 13.79
N LYS A 78 20.66 9.29 13.59
CA LYS A 78 19.82 10.38 14.12
C LYS A 78 18.98 11.03 13.03
N ASP A 79 18.84 10.41 11.88
CA ASP A 79 18.21 11.01 10.70
C ASP A 79 16.80 10.48 10.52
N CYS A 80 15.89 11.31 10.02
CA CYS A 80 14.53 10.89 9.71
C CYS A 80 14.55 9.75 8.68
N PHE A 81 13.76 8.69 8.88
CA PHE A 81 13.63 7.59 7.92
C PHE A 81 13.30 8.07 6.50
N PHE A 82 12.43 9.08 6.41
CA PHE A 82 11.81 9.56 5.18
C PHE A 82 12.63 10.68 4.52
N CYS A 83 12.85 11.79 5.22
CA CYS A 83 13.50 12.97 4.64
C CYS A 83 14.97 13.13 5.02
N LYS A 84 15.54 12.22 5.82
CA LYS A 84 16.93 12.26 6.31
C LYS A 84 17.31 13.51 7.12
N ALA A 85 16.36 14.38 7.48
CA ALA A 85 16.62 15.49 8.38
C ALA A 85 17.01 14.97 9.77
N THR A 86 17.99 15.62 10.41
CA THR A 86 18.38 15.26 11.78
C THR A 86 17.21 15.43 12.73
N ILE A 87 16.89 14.36 13.46
CA ILE A 87 15.85 14.30 14.46
C ILE A 87 16.37 14.97 15.72
N THR A 88 15.75 16.09 16.08
CA THR A 88 16.07 16.84 17.30
C THR A 88 15.18 16.47 18.47
N GLY A 89 14.04 15.82 18.20
CA GLY A 89 13.11 15.35 19.21
C GLY A 89 12.11 14.34 18.64
N VAL A 90 11.59 13.49 19.52
CA VAL A 90 10.55 12.51 19.23
C VAL A 90 9.40 12.76 20.20
N GLU A 91 8.21 13.03 19.67
CA GLU A 91 6.98 13.20 20.45
C GLU A 91 6.06 11.99 20.30
N ASP A 92 5.29 11.67 21.34
CA ASP A 92 4.23 10.69 21.29
C ASP A 92 3.11 11.11 20.33
N TYR A 93 2.67 10.17 19.49
CA TYR A 93 1.50 10.36 18.64
C TYR A 93 0.36 9.48 19.13
N SER A 94 -0.75 10.13 19.46
CA SER A 94 -2.05 9.49 19.61
C SER A 94 -2.94 9.99 18.48
N LYS A 95 -3.47 9.10 17.64
CA LYS A 95 -4.44 9.50 16.63
C LYS A 95 -5.64 10.12 17.38
N PRO A 96 -6.03 11.37 17.11
CA PRO A 96 -7.22 11.91 17.74
C PRO A 96 -8.39 11.01 17.35
N ALA A 97 -9.08 10.46 18.34
CA ALA A 97 -10.31 9.72 18.12
C ALA A 97 -11.29 10.70 17.47
N SER A 98 -11.49 10.57 16.15
CA SER A 98 -12.46 11.38 15.42
C SER A 98 -13.83 11.05 16.02
N SER A 99 -14.37 11.97 16.81
CA SER A 99 -15.72 11.90 17.40
C SER A 99 -16.77 12.31 16.38
#